data_AF-A0A3L7ZCV6-F1
#
_entry.id   AF-A0A3L7ZCV6-F1
#
_cell.length_a   1.000
_cell.length_b   1.000
_cell.length_c   1.000
_cell.angle_alpha   90.00
_cell.angle_beta   90.00
_cell.angle_gamma   90.00
#
_symmetry.space_group_name_H-M   'P 1'
#
loop_
_entity.id
_entity.type
_entity.pdbx_description
1 polymer ?
#
loop_
_entity_poly.entity_id
_entity_poly.type
_entity_poly.pdbx_seq_one_letter_code
_entity_poly.pdbx_strand_id
1 'polypeptide(L)'
;MEIITFESKAYKELDNKITAIANFIFNQLDESRTNEDEIWVDSYEVCTFLQISDRTLQRLRANGTIAYSNIGGRCYYKIGELKRLLEERLIKSNDECMRNLVANHEAYVKERRNSKQDK
;
A
#
# COMPACT_ATOMS: atom_id res chain seq x y z
N MET A 1 13.82 -32.51 32.20
CA MET A 1 12.68 -32.29 31.30
C MET A 1 11.45 -32.36 32.16
N GLU A 2 10.79 -31.24 32.39
CA GLU A 2 9.54 -31.22 33.15
C GLU A 2 8.40 -31.61 32.19
N ILE A 3 7.63 -32.62 32.58
CA ILE A 3 6.50 -33.12 31.79
C ILE A 3 5.23 -32.70 32.52
N ILE A 4 4.49 -31.78 31.91
CA ILE A 4 3.18 -31.35 32.38
C ILE A 4 2.14 -32.13 31.59
N THR A 5 1.36 -32.97 32.27
CA THR A 5 0.27 -33.75 31.67
C THR A 5 -1.07 -33.09 31.97
N PHE A 6 -1.95 -33.07 30.98
CA PHE A 6 -3.28 -32.49 31.10
C PHE A 6 -4.22 -33.18 30.13
N GLU A 7 -5.51 -33.02 30.36
CA GLU A 7 -6.56 -33.69 29.60
C GLU A 7 -6.50 -33.29 28.12
N SER A 8 -6.54 -34.28 27.23
CA SER A 8 -6.48 -34.05 25.77
C SER A 8 -7.57 -33.07 25.28
N LYS A 9 -8.73 -33.06 25.95
CA LYS A 9 -9.81 -32.11 25.66
C LYS A 9 -9.40 -30.65 25.95
N ALA A 10 -8.76 -30.41 27.10
CA ALA A 10 -8.27 -29.08 27.47
C ALA A 10 -7.17 -28.59 26.51
N TYR A 11 -6.34 -29.50 25.98
CA TYR A 11 -5.37 -29.15 24.93
C TYR A 11 -6.04 -28.70 23.65
N LYS A 12 -7.03 -29.46 23.16
CA LYS A 12 -7.76 -29.09 21.93
C LYS A 12 -8.50 -27.76 22.08
N GLU A 13 -9.06 -27.48 23.26
CA GLU A 13 -9.67 -26.17 23.52
C GLU A 13 -8.67 -25.02 23.49
N LEU A 14 -7.46 -25.22 24.03
CA LEU A 14 -6.38 -24.24 23.95
C LEU A 14 -5.91 -24.04 22.50
N ASP A 15 -5.67 -25.13 21.77
CA ASP A 15 -5.26 -25.09 20.37
C ASP A 15 -6.28 -24.34 19.51
N ASN A 16 -7.57 -24.68 19.65
CA ASN A 16 -8.65 -23.98 18.95
C ASN A 16 -8.70 -22.47 19.27
N LYS A 17 -8.45 -22.09 20.54
CA LYS A 17 -8.37 -20.66 20.93
C LYS A 17 -7.17 -19.97 20.29
N ILE A 18 -6.01 -20.63 20.25
CA ILE A 18 -4.80 -20.12 19.59
C ILE A 18 -5.06 -19.96 18.08
N THR A 19 -5.67 -20.95 17.44
CA THR A 19 -6.05 -20.89 16.02
C THR A 19 -7.04 -19.76 15.74
N ALA A 20 -8.03 -19.57 16.61
CA ALA A 20 -8.99 -18.48 16.48
C ALA A 20 -8.33 -17.10 16.57
N ILE A 21 -7.39 -16.92 17.51
CA ILE A 21 -6.59 -15.68 17.64
C ILE A 21 -5.73 -15.49 16.40
N ALA A 22 -5.05 -16.54 15.93
CA ALA A 22 -4.21 -16.47 14.73
C ALA A 22 -5.04 -16.05 13.51
N ASN A 23 -6.17 -16.70 13.26
CA ASN A 23 -7.07 -16.37 12.15
C ASN A 23 -7.60 -14.94 12.25
N PHE A 24 -7.96 -14.49 13.46
CA PHE A 24 -8.40 -13.11 13.67
C PHE A 24 -7.30 -12.10 13.33
N ILE A 25 -6.06 -12.35 13.77
CA ILE A 25 -4.91 -11.49 13.44
C ILE A 25 -4.65 -11.50 11.93
N PHE A 26 -4.65 -12.66 11.27
CA PHE A 26 -4.43 -12.75 9.82
C PHE A 26 -5.51 -12.00 9.03
N ASN A 27 -6.78 -12.21 9.36
CA ASN A 27 -7.89 -11.53 8.69
C ASN A 27 -7.85 -10.01 8.93
N GLN A 28 -7.51 -9.59 10.15
CA GLN A 28 -7.41 -8.16 10.47
C GLN A 28 -6.18 -7.50 9.80
N LEU A 29 -5.08 -8.23 9.59
CA LEU A 29 -3.94 -7.74 8.80
C LEU A 29 -4.31 -7.54 7.32
N ASP A 30 -5.19 -8.37 6.77
CA ASP A 30 -5.67 -8.21 5.38
C ASP A 30 -6.72 -7.08 5.25
N GLU A 31 -7.59 -6.87 6.25
CA GLU A 31 -8.56 -5.77 6.25
C GLU A 31 -7.97 -4.40 6.58
N SER A 32 -6.91 -4.35 7.40
CA SER A 32 -6.21 -3.11 7.79
C SER A 32 -5.13 -2.66 6.81
N ARG A 33 -4.77 -3.53 5.85
CA ARG A 33 -4.18 -3.06 4.58
C ARG A 33 -5.27 -2.32 3.83
N THR A 34 -5.48 -1.06 4.20
CA THR A 34 -6.08 -0.08 3.29
C THR A 34 -5.42 -0.34 1.95
N ASN A 35 -6.19 -0.82 0.97
CA ASN A 35 -5.62 -1.39 -0.23
C ASN A 35 -4.71 -0.33 -0.85
N GLU A 36 -3.41 -0.45 -0.64
CA GLU A 36 -2.46 0.62 -0.96
C GLU A 36 -2.59 0.97 -2.43
N ASP A 37 -2.97 -0.04 -3.23
CA ASP A 37 -3.15 0.04 -4.66
C ASP A 37 -4.31 0.97 -5.06
N GLU A 38 -5.29 1.20 -4.18
CA GLU A 38 -6.40 2.13 -4.39
C GLU A 38 -6.07 3.59 -4.05
N ILE A 39 -4.93 3.83 -3.39
CA ILE A 39 -4.49 5.18 -3.04
C ILE A 39 -4.15 5.95 -4.32
N TRP A 40 -4.63 7.19 -4.40
CA TRP A 40 -4.36 8.11 -5.50
C TRP A 40 -3.21 9.06 -5.14
N VAL A 41 -2.19 9.07 -5.99
CA VAL A 41 -1.01 9.95 -5.90
C VAL A 41 -0.95 10.88 -7.10
N ASP A 42 -0.41 12.09 -6.92
CA ASP A 42 -0.32 13.06 -8.02
C ASP A 42 0.95 12.89 -8.87
N SER A 43 0.99 13.52 -10.05
CA SER A 43 2.18 13.49 -10.92
C SER A 43 3.47 13.93 -10.24
N TYR A 44 3.40 14.86 -9.27
CA TYR A 44 4.58 15.40 -8.61
C TYR A 44 5.18 14.39 -7.64
N GLU A 45 4.35 13.76 -6.80
CA GLU A 45 4.74 12.67 -5.92
C GLU A 45 5.34 11.53 -6.75
N VAL A 46 4.68 11.15 -7.83
CA VAL A 46 5.16 10.07 -8.70
C VAL A 46 6.53 10.40 -9.31
N CYS A 47 6.71 11.59 -9.88
CA CYS A 47 8.01 11.97 -10.47
C CYS A 47 9.11 12.04 -9.41
N THR A 48 8.80 12.58 -8.23
CA THR A 48 9.74 12.75 -7.12
C THR A 48 10.22 11.41 -6.59
N PHE A 49 9.29 10.50 -6.29
CA PHE A 49 9.61 9.26 -5.57
C PHE A 49 9.96 8.11 -6.51
N LEU A 50 9.29 7.97 -7.66
CA LEU A 50 9.65 6.94 -8.65
C LEU A 50 10.85 7.35 -9.51
N GLN A 51 11.37 8.57 -9.35
CA GLN A 51 12.50 9.11 -10.12
C GLN A 51 12.30 9.05 -11.64
N ILE A 52 11.04 9.15 -12.07
CA ILE A 52 10.69 9.20 -13.49
C ILE A 52 10.42 10.65 -13.90
N SER A 53 10.79 10.99 -15.13
CA SER A 53 10.52 12.32 -15.67
C SER A 53 9.05 12.50 -16.01
N ASP A 54 8.55 13.74 -15.93
CA ASP A 54 7.19 14.08 -16.36
C ASP A 54 6.93 13.70 -17.83
N ARG A 55 7.97 13.78 -18.68
CA ARG A 55 7.92 13.31 -20.08
C ARG A 55 7.64 11.81 -20.18
N THR A 56 8.14 11.01 -19.24
CA THR A 56 7.85 9.57 -19.17
C THR A 56 6.39 9.32 -18.80
N LEU A 57 5.87 10.02 -17.79
CA LEU A 57 4.44 9.95 -17.45
C LEU A 57 3.54 10.45 -18.57
N GLN A 58 3.93 11.51 -19.27
CA GLN A 58 3.20 12.02 -20.43
C GLN A 58 3.15 10.96 -21.54
N ARG A 59 4.27 10.31 -21.86
CA ARG A 59 4.31 9.21 -22.83
C ARG A 59 3.42 8.03 -22.41
N LEU A 60 3.48 7.61 -21.16
CA LEU A 60 2.66 6.50 -20.64
C LEU A 60 1.17 6.80 -20.74
N ARG A 61 0.76 8.05 -20.45
CA ARG A 61 -0.63 8.50 -20.62
C ARG A 61 -1.04 8.54 -22.09
N ALA A 62 -0.21 9.14 -22.95
CA ALA A 62 -0.48 9.26 -24.38
C ALA A 62 -0.61 7.90 -25.08
N ASN A 63 0.18 6.91 -24.64
CA ASN A 63 0.15 5.54 -25.14
C ASN A 63 -0.97 4.69 -24.52
N GLY A 64 -1.75 5.22 -23.56
CA GLY A 64 -2.77 4.46 -22.84
C GLY A 64 -2.22 3.33 -21.96
N THR A 65 -0.92 3.38 -21.61
CA THR A 65 -0.23 2.34 -20.86
C THR A 65 -0.47 2.42 -19.35
N ILE A 66 -0.81 3.61 -18.85
CA ILE A 66 -1.13 3.86 -17.44
C ILE A 66 -2.54 4.43 -17.32
N ALA A 67 -3.36 3.86 -16.43
CA ALA A 67 -4.64 4.48 -16.09
C ALA A 67 -4.42 5.71 -15.18
N TYR A 68 -5.14 6.79 -15.47
CA TYR A 68 -5.04 8.05 -14.73
C TYR A 68 -6.39 8.74 -14.62
N SER A 69 -6.53 9.60 -13.62
CA SER A 69 -7.68 10.51 -13.47
C SER A 69 -7.19 11.95 -13.57
N ASN A 70 -7.94 12.79 -14.28
CA ASN A 70 -7.64 14.22 -14.39
C ASN A 70 -8.67 15.02 -13.59
N ILE A 71 -8.21 15.72 -12.57
CA ILE A 71 -9.05 16.55 -11.69
C ILE A 71 -8.41 17.92 -11.59
N GLY A 72 -9.11 18.95 -12.05
CA GLY A 72 -8.63 20.34 -11.97
C GLY A 72 -7.31 20.60 -12.72
N GLY A 73 -7.04 19.86 -13.80
CA GLY A 73 -5.80 19.97 -14.57
C GLY A 73 -4.61 19.24 -13.96
N ARG A 74 -4.79 18.54 -12.84
CA ARG A 74 -3.79 17.65 -12.24
C ARG A 74 -4.11 16.21 -12.55
N CYS A 75 -3.08 15.44 -12.88
CA CYS A 75 -3.20 14.01 -13.12
C CYS A 75 -2.88 13.24 -11.85
N TYR A 76 -3.72 12.24 -11.58
CA TYR A 76 -3.65 11.34 -10.45
C TYR A 76 -3.56 9.91 -10.95
N TYR A 77 -2.79 9.10 -10.24
CA TYR A 77 -2.54 7.71 -10.57
C TYR A 77 -2.79 6.86 -9.34
N LYS A 78 -3.30 5.65 -9.57
CA LYS A 78 -3.38 4.66 -8.51
C LYS A 78 -2.00 4.06 -8.26
N ILE A 79 -1.66 3.85 -6.99
CA ILE A 79 -0.43 3.15 -6.60
C ILE A 79 -0.37 1.76 -7.23
N GLY A 80 -1.50 1.05 -7.36
CA GLY A 80 -1.55 -0.27 -7.99
C GLY A 80 -1.12 -0.27 -9.45
N GLU A 81 -1.52 0.76 -10.20
CA GLU A 81 -1.09 0.94 -11.59
C GLU A 81 0.41 1.21 -11.68
N LEU A 82 0.97 1.97 -10.73
CA LEU A 82 2.41 2.21 -10.67
C LEU A 82 3.19 0.94 -10.31
N LYS A 83 2.67 0.09 -9.41
CA LYS A 83 3.26 -1.23 -9.10
C LYS A 83 3.27 -2.11 -10.35
N ARG A 84 2.15 -2.19 -11.08
CA ARG A 84 2.06 -2.94 -12.35
C ARG A 84 3.10 -2.49 -13.38
N LEU A 85 3.28 -1.17 -13.55
CA LEU A 85 4.27 -0.63 -14.49
C LEU A 85 5.72 -0.97 -14.09
N LEU A 86 5.99 -1.07 -12.79
CA LEU A 86 7.28 -1.47 -12.26
C LEU A 86 7.56 -2.95 -12.53
N GLU A 87 6.58 -3.81 -12.26
CA GLU A 87 6.65 -5.26 -12.54
C GLU A 87 6.82 -5.56 -14.03
N GLU A 88 6.11 -4.83 -14.89
CA GLU A 88 6.22 -4.92 -16.35
C GLU A 88 7.51 -4.27 -16.90
N ARG A 89 8.36 -3.70 -16.02
CA ARG A 89 9.62 -3.00 -16.37
C ARG A 89 9.45 -1.86 -17.38
N LEU A 90 8.27 -1.24 -17.41
CA LEU A 90 7.96 -0.12 -18.30
C LEU A 90 8.55 1.21 -17.81
N ILE A 91 8.95 1.25 -16.54
CA ILE A 91 9.65 2.36 -15.91
C ILE A 91 10.98 1.88 -15.33
N LYS A 92 12.01 2.74 -15.43
CA LYS A 92 13.33 2.51 -14.81
C LYS A 92 13.31 3.02 -13.36
N SER A 93 12.47 2.43 -12.53
CA SER A 93 12.40 2.69 -11.09
C SER A 93 12.70 1.41 -10.31
N ASN A 94 12.78 1.50 -8.98
CA ASN A 94 13.11 0.37 -8.11
C ASN A 94 12.04 0.19 -7.01
N ASP A 95 11.96 -1.01 -6.42
CA ASP A 95 11.00 -1.31 -5.36
C ASP A 95 11.15 -0.38 -4.14
N GLU A 96 12.37 0.08 -3.88
CA GLU A 96 12.67 1.04 -2.82
C GLU A 96 12.03 2.41 -3.06
N CYS A 97 12.03 2.88 -4.31
CA CYS A 97 11.37 4.11 -4.72
C CYS A 97 9.85 4.03 -4.49
N MET A 98 9.27 2.86 -4.71
CA MET A 98 7.83 2.63 -4.50
C MET A 98 7.46 2.66 -3.01
N ARG A 99 8.28 2.05 -2.15
CA ARG A 99 8.09 2.13 -0.69
C ARG A 99 8.19 3.56 -0.19
N ASN A 100 9.14 4.34 -0.73
CA ASN A 100 9.32 5.74 -0.37
C ASN A 100 8.12 6.61 -0.78
N LEU A 101 7.49 6.31 -1.93
CA LEU A 101 6.24 6.97 -2.36
C LEU A 101 5.11 6.71 -1.37
N VAL A 102 4.85 5.43 -1.04
CA VAL A 102 3.76 5.04 -0.14
C VAL A 102 3.95 5.68 1.25
N ALA A 103 5.16 5.57 1.80
CA ALA A 103 5.48 6.11 3.12
C ALA A 103 5.34 7.65 3.20
N ASN A 104 5.78 8.37 2.16
CA ASN A 104 5.62 9.84 2.13
C ASN A 104 4.17 10.26 1.96
N HIS A 105 3.41 9.56 1.10
CA HIS A 105 2.00 9.87 0.92
C HIS A 105 1.22 9.70 2.23
N GLU A 106 1.48 8.62 2.97
CA GLU A 106 0.89 8.44 4.30
C GLU A 106 1.23 9.56 5.28
N ALA A 107 2.49 10.00 5.30
CA ALA A 107 2.94 11.09 6.16
C ALA A 107 2.22 12.40 5.80
N TYR A 108 2.15 12.73 4.51
CA TYR A 108 1.43 13.91 4.00
C TYR A 108 -0.06 13.89 4.35
N VAL A 109 -0.72 12.72 4.22
CA VAL A 109 -2.14 12.56 4.60
C VAL A 109 -2.34 12.72 6.11
N LYS A 110 -1.44 12.17 6.94
CA LYS A 110 -1.48 12.31 8.41
C LYS A 110 -1.31 13.77 8.84
N GLU A 111 -0.35 14.49 8.27
CA GLU A 111 -0.13 15.92 8.54
C GLU A 111 -1.35 16.78 8.18
N ARG A 112 -2.01 16.49 7.05
CA ARG A 112 -3.21 17.21 6.61
C ARG A 112 -4.45 16.89 7.45
N ARG A 113 -4.54 15.68 8.03
CA ARG A 113 -5.59 15.33 8.99
C ARG A 113 -5.40 16.06 10.32
N ASN A 114 -4.17 16.07 10.84
CA ASN A 114 -3.85 16.73 12.10
C ASN A 114 -4.10 18.24 12.03
N SER A 115 -3.69 18.89 10.95
CA SER A 115 -3.91 20.34 10.75
C SER A 115 -5.36 20.76 10.48
N LYS A 116 -6.29 19.81 10.28
CA LYS A 116 -7.75 20.05 10.31
C LYS A 116 -8.38 19.85 11.70
N GLN A 117 -7.70 19.14 12.60
CA GLN A 117 -8.16 18.86 13.96
C GLN A 117 -7.79 20.00 14.93
N ASP A 118 -6.75 20.77 14.62
CA ASP A 118 -6.32 21.98 15.35
C ASP A 118 -7.08 23.27 14.97
N LYS A 119 -8.23 23.17 14.28
CA LYS A 119 -9.12 24.29 13.95
C LYS A 119 -10.54 24.01 14.41
#